data_AF-A0A367LKH8-F1
#
_entry.id   AF-A0A367LKH8-F1
#
_cell.length_a   1.000
_cell.length_b   1.000
_cell.length_c   1.000
_cell.angle_alpha   90.00
_cell.angle_beta   90.00
_cell.angle_gamma   90.00
#
_symmetry.space_group_name_H-M   'P 1'
#
loop_
_entity.id
_entity.type
_entity.pdbx_description
1 polymer ?
#
loop_
_entity_poly.entity_id
_entity_poly.type
_entity_poly.pdbx_seq_one_letter_code
_entity_poly.pdbx_strand_id
1 'polypeptide(L)'
;MVSFSCAQMAYAAASTILLRRCLNASPLTFHTRCGRSAVANAVVDILPDGLVGMINSTMKMERSALRRSIQDAMRKDRTGNLRHTILWYANASYRAQEVCWPVDPDFTFGDFMSPFGALSALLVKKESIREPMPRRFTDLPPGYLNKSSIHIISSRSFDFYKANQLRCNFKYIGFMQLLGPTYPSLSATRELLDQWAGRSGRALFSLMREDWACTYGGGCRDEPETAPFSLPYKPDNYKRAIDEIFRLFSISKPFVITFGHVVPASTMYWIC
;
A
#
# COMPACT_ATOMS: atom_id res chain seq x y z
N MET A 1 -1.20 -11.64 -15.37
CA MET A 1 -2.44 -10.99 -14.91
C MET A 1 -2.62 -11.33 -13.44
N VAL A 2 -2.87 -10.35 -12.57
CA VAL A 2 -3.05 -10.60 -11.12
C VAL A 2 -4.40 -11.29 -10.89
N SER A 3 -4.38 -12.45 -10.24
CA SER A 3 -5.60 -13.18 -9.86
C SER A 3 -6.04 -12.75 -8.47
N PHE A 4 -7.35 -12.68 -8.24
CA PHE A 4 -7.95 -12.29 -6.97
C PHE A 4 -8.83 -13.39 -6.41
N SER A 5 -8.77 -13.58 -5.09
CA SER A 5 -9.76 -14.34 -4.32
C SER A 5 -10.63 -13.37 -3.54
N CYS A 6 -11.90 -13.71 -3.36
CA CYS A 6 -12.86 -12.89 -2.61
C CYS A 6 -13.63 -13.74 -1.62
N ALA A 7 -13.96 -13.15 -0.48
CA ALA A 7 -14.85 -13.73 0.52
C ALA A 7 -15.42 -12.63 1.42
N GLN A 8 -16.47 -12.98 2.16
CA GLN A 8 -16.97 -12.12 3.22
C GLN A 8 -16.04 -12.16 4.44
N MET A 9 -15.84 -11.01 5.08
CA MET A 9 -15.28 -10.94 6.42
C MET A 9 -16.12 -11.81 7.36
N ALA A 10 -15.47 -12.67 8.15
CA ALA A 10 -16.18 -13.62 8.99
C ALA A 10 -16.96 -12.88 10.11
N TYR A 11 -18.21 -13.28 10.30
CA TYR A 11 -19.01 -12.85 11.44
C TYR A 11 -18.70 -13.75 12.66
N ALA A 12 -17.57 -13.48 13.32
CA ALA A 12 -17.22 -14.12 14.57
C ALA A 12 -17.80 -13.30 15.73
N ALA A 13 -19.05 -13.58 16.12
CA ALA A 13 -19.83 -12.75 17.06
C ALA A 13 -19.03 -12.28 18.30
N ALA A 14 -18.30 -13.18 18.97
CA ALA A 14 -17.46 -12.84 20.12
C ALA A 14 -16.34 -11.85 19.76
N SER A 15 -15.65 -12.06 18.64
CA SER A 15 -14.60 -11.17 18.12
C SER A 15 -15.18 -9.82 17.70
N THR A 16 -16.29 -9.79 16.98
CA THR A 16 -16.95 -8.54 16.56
C THR A 16 -17.41 -7.73 17.78
N ILE A 17 -18.03 -8.38 18.77
CA ILE A 17 -18.47 -7.73 20.02
C ILE A 17 -17.27 -7.18 20.79
N LEU A 18 -16.18 -7.96 20.90
CA LEU A 18 -14.95 -7.53 21.56
C LEU A 18 -14.38 -6.27 20.88
N LEU A 19 -14.20 -6.29 19.55
CA LEU A 19 -13.67 -5.15 18.81
C LEU A 19 -14.55 -3.92 19.00
N ARG A 20 -15.89 -4.04 18.94
CA ARG A 20 -16.81 -2.91 19.17
C ARG A 20 -16.76 -2.38 20.59
N ARG A 21 -16.73 -3.26 21.61
CA ARG A 21 -16.56 -2.86 23.02
C ARG A 21 -15.28 -2.06 23.21
N CYS A 22 -14.23 -2.43 22.50
CA CYS A 22 -12.93 -1.77 22.58
C CYS A 22 -12.88 -0.36 22.01
N LEU A 23 -13.80 -0.02 21.10
CA LEU A 23 -13.89 1.32 20.53
C LEU A 23 -14.46 2.35 21.50
N ASN A 24 -15.12 1.89 22.56
CA ASN A 24 -15.63 2.71 23.66
C ASN A 24 -14.59 2.91 24.77
N ALA A 25 -13.43 2.22 24.73
CA ALA A 25 -12.35 2.48 25.66
C ALA A 25 -11.61 3.77 25.29
N SER A 26 -11.21 4.56 26.29
CA SER A 26 -10.34 5.72 26.05
C SER A 26 -8.96 5.24 25.56
N PRO A 27 -8.19 6.06 24.82
CA PRO A 27 -6.83 5.69 24.40
C PRO A 27 -5.96 5.19 25.57
N LEU A 28 -6.10 5.81 26.75
CA LEU A 28 -5.37 5.45 27.97
C LEU A 28 -5.81 4.09 28.56
N THR A 29 -7.08 3.72 28.42
CA THR A 29 -7.64 2.47 28.98
C THR A 29 -7.79 1.36 27.95
N PHE A 30 -7.49 1.62 26.68
CA PHE A 30 -7.64 0.66 25.60
C PHE A 30 -6.79 -0.59 25.87
N HIS A 31 -5.53 -0.42 26.27
CA HIS A 31 -4.66 -1.57 26.55
C HIS A 31 -5.10 -2.39 27.76
N THR A 32 -5.64 -1.76 28.80
CA THR A 32 -6.07 -2.44 30.03
C THR A 32 -7.42 -3.14 29.86
N ARG A 33 -8.37 -2.51 29.16
CA ARG A 33 -9.73 -3.05 28.99
C ARG A 33 -9.84 -4.09 27.89
N CYS A 34 -9.03 -3.99 26.85
CA CYS A 34 -9.21 -4.80 25.64
C CYS A 34 -8.21 -5.94 25.48
N GLY A 35 -7.05 -5.88 26.15
CA GLY A 35 -6.00 -6.86 25.99
C GLY A 35 -5.47 -6.94 24.56
N ARG A 36 -4.22 -6.55 24.32
CA ARG A 36 -3.65 -6.55 22.95
C ARG A 36 -3.75 -7.93 22.26
N SER A 37 -3.56 -9.01 23.02
CA SER A 37 -3.72 -10.39 22.53
C SER A 37 -5.16 -10.69 22.09
N ALA A 38 -6.16 -10.29 22.90
CA ALA A 38 -7.56 -10.55 22.58
C ALA A 38 -8.00 -9.76 21.33
N VAL A 39 -7.57 -8.50 21.19
CA VAL A 39 -7.82 -7.72 19.96
C VAL A 39 -7.11 -8.32 18.76
N ALA A 40 -5.84 -8.73 18.89
CA ALA A 40 -5.10 -9.36 17.80
C ALA A 40 -5.75 -10.67 17.33
N ASN A 41 -6.20 -11.50 18.28
CA ASN A 41 -6.97 -12.71 17.97
C ASN A 41 -8.26 -12.35 17.24
N ALA A 42 -9.04 -11.41 17.77
CA ALA A 42 -10.30 -10.99 17.17
C ALA A 42 -10.13 -10.44 15.75
N VAL A 43 -9.09 -9.65 15.48
CA VAL A 43 -8.78 -9.16 14.12
C VAL A 43 -8.47 -10.33 13.19
N VAL A 44 -7.63 -11.29 13.60
CA VAL A 44 -7.28 -12.44 12.75
C VAL A 44 -8.47 -13.38 12.54
N ASP A 45 -9.33 -13.54 13.54
CA ASP A 45 -10.47 -14.46 13.48
C ASP A 45 -11.63 -13.95 12.60
N ILE A 46 -11.67 -12.64 12.31
CA ILE A 46 -12.65 -12.08 11.36
C ILE A 46 -12.12 -12.03 9.92
N LEU A 47 -10.83 -12.27 9.69
CA LEU A 47 -10.29 -12.35 8.34
C LEU A 47 -10.81 -13.61 7.65
N PRO A 48 -11.09 -13.58 6.34
CA PRO A 48 -11.45 -14.79 5.61
C PRO A 48 -10.36 -15.86 5.71
N ASP A 49 -10.74 -17.12 5.92
CA ASP A 49 -9.77 -18.21 6.07
C ASP A 49 -8.88 -18.37 4.82
N GLY A 50 -9.42 -18.14 3.63
CA GLY A 50 -8.64 -18.14 2.38
C GLY A 50 -7.57 -17.05 2.34
N LEU A 51 -7.82 -15.89 2.93
CA LEU A 51 -6.82 -14.81 3.05
C LEU A 51 -5.72 -15.22 4.04
N VAL A 52 -6.10 -15.76 5.20
CA VAL A 52 -5.14 -16.25 6.20
C VAL A 52 -4.30 -17.41 5.65
N GLY A 53 -4.91 -18.30 4.87
CA GLY A 53 -4.23 -19.38 4.16
C GLY A 53 -3.22 -18.88 3.12
N MET A 54 -3.58 -17.86 2.34
CA MET A 54 -2.66 -17.19 1.41
C MET A 54 -1.48 -16.52 2.14
N ILE A 55 -1.76 -15.77 3.22
CA ILE A 55 -0.71 -15.13 4.03
C ILE A 55 0.30 -16.15 4.55
N ASN A 56 -0.19 -17.32 4.99
CA ASN A 56 0.68 -18.40 5.44
C ASN A 56 1.52 -19.00 4.29
N SER A 57 0.85 -19.41 3.21
CA SER A 57 1.47 -20.16 2.11
C SER A 57 2.40 -19.29 1.25
N THR A 58 1.97 -18.08 0.88
CA THR A 58 2.69 -17.18 -0.03
C THR A 58 3.60 -16.22 0.72
N MET A 59 3.10 -15.54 1.77
CA MET A 59 3.86 -14.53 2.50
C MET A 59 4.66 -15.10 3.68
N LYS A 60 4.64 -16.43 3.88
CA LYS A 60 5.37 -17.17 4.92
C LYS A 60 5.11 -16.66 6.34
N MET A 61 3.88 -16.22 6.60
CA MET A 61 3.47 -15.73 7.92
C MET A 61 2.35 -16.60 8.49
N GLU A 62 2.71 -17.47 9.44
CA GLU A 62 1.73 -18.30 10.14
C GLU A 62 0.69 -17.47 10.91
N ARG A 63 -0.50 -18.04 11.13
CA ARG A 63 -1.58 -17.40 11.91
C ARG A 63 -1.11 -16.94 13.29
N SER A 64 -0.28 -17.73 13.97
CA SER A 64 0.30 -17.40 15.28
C SER A 64 1.29 -16.22 15.19
N ALA A 65 2.11 -16.18 14.15
CA ALA A 65 3.05 -15.10 13.87
C ALA A 65 2.32 -13.80 13.50
N LEU A 66 1.25 -13.88 12.70
CA LEU A 66 0.39 -12.75 12.36
C LEU A 66 -0.25 -12.13 13.62
N ARG A 67 -0.82 -12.95 14.50
CA ARG A 67 -1.38 -12.50 15.79
C ARG A 67 -0.33 -11.78 16.64
N ARG A 68 0.87 -12.37 16.79
CA ARG A 68 1.98 -11.74 17.53
C ARG A 68 2.40 -10.41 16.91
N SER A 69 2.53 -10.36 15.58
CA SER A 69 2.88 -9.14 14.85
C SER A 69 1.85 -8.03 15.08
N ILE A 70 0.56 -8.33 14.99
CA ILE A 70 -0.53 -7.37 15.28
C ILE A 70 -0.45 -6.88 16.72
N GLN A 71 -0.26 -7.80 17.68
CA GLN A 71 -0.09 -7.44 19.09
C GLN A 71 1.09 -6.47 19.29
N ASP A 72 2.23 -6.71 18.64
CA ASP A 72 3.40 -5.84 18.72
C ASP A 72 3.19 -4.49 18.04
N ALA A 73 2.47 -4.46 16.92
CA ALA A 73 2.09 -3.22 16.23
C ALA A 73 1.23 -2.33 17.13
N MET A 74 0.29 -2.92 17.87
CA MET A 74 -0.54 -2.19 18.84
C MET A 74 0.26 -1.62 20.02
N ARG A 75 1.44 -2.17 20.34
CA ARG A 75 2.35 -1.59 21.35
C ARG A 75 3.05 -0.34 20.83
N LYS A 76 3.32 -0.32 19.53
CA LYS A 76 4.14 0.68 18.84
C LYS A 76 3.31 1.68 18.04
N ASP A 77 1.97 1.71 18.18
CA ASP A 77 1.14 2.64 17.42
C ASP A 77 1.46 4.08 17.81
N ARG A 78 2.29 4.72 16.99
CA ARG A 78 2.63 6.15 17.08
C ARG A 78 1.71 7.00 16.21
N THR A 79 0.95 6.38 15.32
CA THR A 79 0.21 7.08 14.25
C THR A 79 -1.18 7.52 14.69
N GLY A 80 -1.70 6.99 15.80
CA GLY A 80 -3.06 7.26 16.27
C GLY A 80 -4.15 6.61 15.42
N ASN A 81 -3.77 5.85 14.38
CA ASN A 81 -4.70 5.22 13.45
C ASN A 81 -5.22 3.86 13.93
N LEU A 82 -4.72 3.33 15.07
CA LEU A 82 -5.17 2.04 15.58
C LEU A 82 -6.68 2.03 15.82
N ARG A 83 -7.25 3.08 16.41
CA ARG A 83 -8.69 3.14 16.69
C ARG A 83 -9.52 3.05 15.39
N HIS A 84 -9.15 3.81 14.36
CA HIS A 84 -9.82 3.79 13.06
C HIS A 84 -9.67 2.44 12.37
N THR A 85 -8.49 1.81 12.47
CA THR A 85 -8.23 0.48 11.92
C THR A 85 -9.10 -0.58 12.59
N ILE A 86 -9.16 -0.59 13.93
CA ILE A 86 -10.01 -1.52 14.69
C ILE A 86 -11.49 -1.28 14.41
N LEU A 87 -11.91 -0.01 14.28
CA LEU A 87 -13.28 0.35 13.92
C LEU A 87 -13.65 -0.20 12.54
N TRP A 88 -12.75 -0.08 11.56
CA TRP A 88 -12.96 -0.61 10.23
C TRP A 88 -13.20 -2.13 10.27
N TYR A 89 -12.30 -2.87 10.91
CA TYR A 89 -12.41 -4.33 11.07
C TYR A 89 -13.70 -4.76 11.79
N ALA A 90 -14.08 -4.06 12.86
CA ALA A 90 -15.32 -4.31 13.57
C ALA A 90 -16.56 -4.11 12.69
N ASN A 91 -16.58 -3.03 11.90
CA ASN A 91 -17.69 -2.72 11.00
C ASN A 91 -17.73 -3.67 9.80
N ALA A 92 -16.58 -4.00 9.21
CA ALA A 92 -16.48 -4.91 8.07
C ALA A 92 -16.95 -6.31 8.45
N SER A 93 -16.54 -6.82 9.61
CA SER A 93 -17.04 -8.09 10.16
C SER A 93 -18.55 -8.04 10.46
N TYR A 94 -19.02 -6.97 11.12
CA TYR A 94 -20.44 -6.83 11.45
C TYR A 94 -21.35 -6.82 10.21
N ARG A 95 -20.87 -6.25 9.10
CA ARG A 95 -21.61 -6.16 7.82
C ARG A 95 -21.39 -7.36 6.90
N ALA A 96 -20.61 -8.36 7.32
CA ALA A 96 -20.11 -9.43 6.45
C ALA A 96 -19.56 -8.87 5.13
N GLN A 97 -18.79 -7.78 5.23
CA GLN A 97 -18.32 -7.02 4.08
C GLN A 97 -17.48 -7.92 3.18
N GLU A 98 -17.82 -7.95 1.90
CA GLU A 98 -17.07 -8.71 0.92
C GLU A 98 -15.75 -8.00 0.62
N VAL A 99 -14.65 -8.73 0.74
CA VAL A 99 -13.29 -8.24 0.47
C VAL A 99 -12.60 -9.18 -0.51
N CYS A 100 -11.73 -8.63 -1.35
CA CYS A 100 -10.87 -9.40 -2.23
C CYS A 100 -9.40 -9.17 -1.89
N TRP A 101 -8.54 -10.11 -2.28
CA TRP A 101 -7.09 -10.02 -2.13
C TRP A 101 -6.38 -10.73 -3.29
N PRO A 102 -5.15 -10.32 -3.66
CA PRO A 102 -4.37 -11.02 -4.68
C PRO A 102 -3.97 -12.41 -4.18
N VAL A 103 -4.01 -13.41 -5.07
CA VAL A 103 -3.58 -14.79 -4.75
C VAL A 103 -2.06 -14.86 -4.57
N ASP A 104 -1.31 -14.02 -5.29
CA ASP A 104 0.14 -13.90 -5.23
C ASP A 104 0.52 -12.40 -5.11
N PRO A 105 0.47 -11.81 -3.90
CA PRO A 105 0.86 -10.41 -3.70
C PRO A 105 2.34 -10.19 -4.04
N ASP A 106 2.67 -9.06 -4.66
CA ASP A 106 4.05 -8.69 -5.01
C ASP A 106 4.88 -8.18 -3.81
N PHE A 107 4.36 -8.31 -2.60
CA PHE A 107 4.94 -7.78 -1.37
C PHE A 107 4.78 -8.75 -0.20
N THR A 108 5.54 -8.49 0.85
CA THR A 108 5.53 -9.20 2.13
C THR A 108 5.14 -8.24 3.26
N PHE A 109 4.95 -8.76 4.47
CA PHE A 109 4.71 -7.92 5.65
C PHE A 109 5.91 -7.01 5.99
N GLY A 110 7.14 -7.39 5.60
CA GLY A 110 8.36 -6.60 5.83
C GLY A 110 8.44 -5.33 4.99
N ASP A 111 7.64 -5.22 3.93
CA ASP A 111 7.53 -4.02 3.10
C ASP A 111 6.75 -2.89 3.78
N PHE A 112 6.09 -3.16 4.91
CA PHE A 112 5.30 -2.18 5.66
C PHE A 112 5.87 -1.97 7.06
N MET A 113 5.66 -0.77 7.61
CA MET A 113 6.06 -0.46 9.00
C MET A 113 5.22 -1.20 10.05
N SER A 114 4.07 -1.74 9.66
CA SER A 114 3.11 -2.40 10.54
C SER A 114 2.31 -3.47 9.77
N PRO A 115 1.93 -4.59 10.41
CA PRO A 115 1.05 -5.59 9.81
C PRO A 115 -0.31 -5.04 9.41
N PHE A 116 -0.84 -4.01 10.10
CA PHE A 116 -2.07 -3.36 9.66
C PHE A 116 -1.92 -2.68 8.30
N GLY A 117 -0.73 -2.16 8.01
CA GLY A 117 -0.43 -1.57 6.72
C GLY A 117 -0.39 -2.60 5.60
N ALA A 118 0.26 -3.74 5.84
CA ALA A 118 0.27 -4.85 4.90
C ALA A 118 -1.14 -5.42 4.65
N LEU A 119 -1.94 -5.61 5.72
CA LEU A 119 -3.33 -6.04 5.58
C LEU A 119 -4.17 -5.02 4.80
N SER A 120 -4.03 -3.72 5.09
CA SER A 120 -4.71 -2.65 4.36
C SER A 120 -4.36 -2.66 2.87
N ALA A 121 -3.11 -2.97 2.52
CA ALA A 121 -2.68 -3.12 1.14
C ALA A 121 -3.18 -4.40 0.46
N LEU A 122 -3.46 -5.47 1.21
CA LEU A 122 -4.02 -6.72 0.69
C LEU A 122 -5.51 -6.62 0.38
N LEU A 123 -6.27 -5.82 1.15
CA LEU A 123 -7.72 -5.75 1.05
C LEU A 123 -8.18 -4.81 -0.07
N VAL A 124 -8.93 -5.37 -1.02
CA VAL A 124 -9.40 -4.73 -2.25
C VAL A 124 -10.92 -4.79 -2.34
N LYS A 125 -11.52 -3.73 -2.90
CA LYS A 125 -12.95 -3.66 -3.24
C LYS A 125 -13.29 -4.58 -4.41
N LYS A 126 -14.27 -5.47 -4.24
CA LYS A 126 -14.67 -6.45 -5.26
C LYS A 126 -15.03 -5.81 -6.58
N GLU A 127 -15.78 -4.72 -6.56
CA GLU A 127 -16.23 -3.99 -7.73
C GLU A 127 -15.06 -3.46 -8.59
N SER A 128 -13.89 -3.27 -7.99
CA SER A 128 -12.72 -2.67 -8.65
C SER A 128 -11.71 -3.67 -9.20
N ILE A 129 -11.86 -4.99 -8.95
CA ILE A 129 -10.84 -5.98 -9.37
C ILE A 129 -10.69 -6.10 -10.90
N ARG A 130 -11.69 -5.62 -11.66
CA ARG A 130 -11.67 -5.56 -13.13
C ARG A 130 -11.12 -4.25 -13.67
N GLU A 131 -10.99 -3.23 -12.83
CA GLU A 131 -10.42 -1.94 -13.23
C GLU A 131 -8.92 -2.09 -13.55
N PRO A 132 -8.33 -1.13 -14.28
CA PRO A 132 -6.89 -1.11 -14.52
C PRO A 132 -6.06 -1.16 -13.24
N MET A 133 -6.55 -0.52 -12.17
CA MET A 133 -5.97 -0.53 -10.84
C MET A 133 -7.05 -0.88 -9.82
N PRO A 134 -6.94 -2.03 -9.12
CA PRO A 134 -7.86 -2.37 -8.06
C PRO A 134 -7.78 -1.34 -6.92
N ARG A 135 -8.94 -1.01 -6.35
CA ARG A 135 -9.10 0.02 -5.34
C ARG A 135 -9.10 -0.56 -3.93
N ARG A 136 -8.46 0.14 -3.01
CA ARG A 136 -8.51 -0.16 -1.58
C ARG A 136 -9.78 0.37 -0.93
N PHE A 137 -10.01 -0.04 0.31
CA PHE A 137 -10.94 0.62 1.21
C PHE A 137 -10.32 1.90 1.76
N THR A 138 -10.77 3.06 1.30
CA THR A 138 -10.20 4.37 1.68
C THR A 138 -10.50 4.74 3.14
N ASP A 139 -11.56 4.17 3.70
CA ASP A 139 -11.95 4.26 5.12
C ASP A 139 -11.13 3.35 6.05
N LEU A 140 -10.37 2.40 5.50
CA LEU A 140 -9.33 1.68 6.23
C LEU A 140 -8.05 2.52 6.18
N PRO A 141 -7.45 2.91 7.32
CA PRO A 141 -6.21 3.70 7.30
C PRO A 141 -5.13 3.04 6.44
N PRO A 142 -4.43 3.84 5.61
CA PRO A 142 -3.37 3.29 4.79
C PRO A 142 -2.19 2.87 5.67
N GLY A 143 -1.48 1.84 5.21
CA GLY A 143 -0.18 1.47 5.76
C GLY A 143 0.93 2.39 5.29
N TYR A 144 1.90 2.65 6.15
CA TYR A 144 3.17 3.24 5.75
C TYR A 144 4.14 2.15 5.27
N LEU A 145 4.83 2.44 4.18
CA LEU A 145 5.89 1.58 3.65
C LEU A 145 7.12 1.63 4.55
N ASN A 146 7.82 0.50 4.65
CA ASN A 146 9.08 0.40 5.36
C ASN A 146 10.15 1.21 4.61
N LYS A 147 10.64 2.27 5.26
CA LYS A 147 11.66 3.17 4.68
C LYS A 147 13.04 2.53 4.54
N SER A 148 13.26 1.40 5.22
CA SER A 148 14.52 0.63 5.18
C SER A 148 14.50 -0.46 4.11
N SER A 149 13.42 -0.55 3.33
CA SER A 149 13.25 -1.54 2.26
C SER A 149 13.15 -0.84 0.91
N ILE A 150 13.62 -1.55 -0.13
CA ILE A 150 13.36 -1.20 -1.52
C ILE A 150 11.94 -1.67 -1.91
N HIS A 151 11.21 -0.85 -2.66
CA HIS A 151 9.86 -1.18 -3.12
C HIS A 151 9.87 -1.40 -4.62
N ILE A 152 9.84 -2.66 -5.04
CA ILE A 152 9.91 -3.02 -6.46
C ILE A 152 8.53 -2.86 -7.10
N ILE A 153 8.47 -2.12 -8.20
CA ILE A 153 7.31 -2.04 -9.09
C ILE A 153 7.63 -2.85 -10.35
N SER A 154 6.84 -3.89 -10.60
CA SER A 154 7.01 -4.80 -11.73
C SER A 154 5.66 -5.23 -12.30
N SER A 155 5.67 -5.99 -13.39
CA SER A 155 4.45 -6.61 -13.95
C SER A 155 3.75 -7.60 -13.01
N ARG A 156 4.39 -8.00 -11.90
CA ARG A 156 3.75 -8.75 -10.82
C ARG A 156 2.88 -7.87 -9.91
N SER A 157 3.26 -6.60 -9.77
CA SER A 157 2.56 -5.63 -8.94
C SER A 157 1.19 -5.27 -9.50
N PHE A 158 1.16 -4.99 -10.79
CA PHE A 158 -0.04 -4.74 -11.57
C PHE A 158 0.33 -4.86 -13.05
N ASP A 159 -0.70 -4.93 -13.89
CA ASP A 159 -0.52 -4.97 -15.33
C ASP A 159 -0.07 -3.58 -15.82
N PHE A 160 1.19 -3.47 -16.25
CA PHE A 160 1.78 -2.22 -16.74
C PHE A 160 1.05 -1.65 -17.96
N TYR A 161 0.50 -2.52 -18.81
CA TYR A 161 -0.29 -2.06 -19.95
C TYR A 161 -1.58 -1.39 -19.47
N LYS A 162 -2.29 -2.02 -18.53
CA LYS A 162 -3.49 -1.41 -17.90
C LYS A 162 -3.14 -0.13 -17.14
N ALA A 163 -2.03 -0.11 -16.40
CA ALA A 163 -1.53 1.09 -15.73
C ALA A 163 -1.35 2.25 -16.72
N ASN A 164 -0.75 1.96 -17.86
CA ASN A 164 -0.49 2.95 -18.90
C ASN A 164 -1.78 3.51 -19.53
N GLN A 165 -2.89 2.75 -19.54
CA GLN A 165 -4.19 3.28 -19.98
C GLN A 165 -4.70 4.42 -19.08
N LEU A 166 -4.27 4.45 -17.81
CA LEU A 166 -4.62 5.55 -16.89
C LEU A 166 -3.78 6.80 -17.12
N ARG A 167 -2.81 6.80 -18.05
CA ARG A 167 -1.93 7.94 -18.32
C ARG A 167 -2.69 9.24 -18.55
N CYS A 168 -3.82 9.20 -19.27
CA CYS A 168 -4.65 10.37 -19.53
C CYS A 168 -5.22 11.01 -18.27
N ASN A 169 -5.35 10.26 -17.16
CA ASN A 169 -5.81 10.79 -15.87
C ASN A 169 -4.71 11.59 -15.15
N PHE A 170 -3.44 11.40 -15.53
CA PHE A 170 -2.28 12.04 -14.90
C PHE A 170 -1.60 13.06 -15.81
N LYS A 171 -1.76 12.93 -17.12
CA LYS A 171 -1.16 13.79 -18.13
C LYS A 171 -2.08 13.89 -19.34
N TYR A 172 -2.60 15.08 -19.59
CA TYR A 172 -3.41 15.40 -20.76
C TYR A 172 -2.62 16.30 -21.72
N ILE A 173 -2.65 15.96 -23.01
CA ILE A 173 -2.09 16.78 -24.08
C ILE A 173 -3.28 17.35 -24.85
N GLY A 174 -3.50 18.67 -24.73
CA GLY A 174 -4.60 19.33 -25.42
C GLY A 174 -4.48 19.29 -26.93
N PHE A 175 -5.63 19.35 -27.62
CA PHE A 175 -5.72 19.33 -29.09
C PHE A 175 -4.81 20.36 -29.76
N MET A 176 -4.61 21.52 -29.13
CA MET A 176 -3.81 22.61 -29.69
C MET A 176 -2.30 22.51 -29.44
N GLN A 177 -1.78 21.54 -28.66
CA GLN A 177 -0.35 21.26 -28.34
C GLN A 177 0.58 22.43 -27.91
N LEU A 178 0.20 23.69 -28.13
CA LEU A 178 1.01 24.91 -27.98
C LEU A 178 1.33 25.22 -26.51
N LEU A 179 0.53 24.72 -25.57
CA LEU A 179 0.68 24.97 -24.13
C LEU A 179 1.39 23.84 -23.37
N GLY A 180 1.88 22.81 -24.08
CA GLY A 180 2.51 21.64 -23.45
C GLY A 180 1.53 20.75 -22.67
N PRO A 181 2.04 19.73 -21.96
CA PRO A 181 1.21 18.81 -21.18
C PRO A 181 0.62 19.48 -19.93
N THR A 182 -0.66 19.21 -19.67
CA THR A 182 -1.35 19.60 -18.43
C THR A 182 -1.39 18.42 -17.46
N TYR A 183 -1.18 18.70 -16.17
CA TYR A 183 -1.19 17.72 -15.09
C TYR A 183 -2.27 18.10 -14.07
N PRO A 184 -2.96 17.14 -13.43
CA PRO A 184 -3.78 17.41 -12.27
C PRO A 184 -2.97 18.05 -11.14
N SER A 185 -3.64 18.71 -10.21
CA SER A 185 -2.98 19.22 -9.01
C SER A 185 -2.32 18.08 -8.22
N LEU A 186 -1.31 18.41 -7.40
CA LEU A 186 -0.66 17.43 -6.53
C LEU A 186 -1.67 16.73 -5.61
N SER A 187 -2.66 17.48 -5.09
CA SER A 187 -3.73 16.93 -4.26
C SER A 187 -4.60 15.92 -5.01
N ALA A 188 -5.06 16.27 -6.22
CA ALA A 188 -5.86 15.36 -7.05
C ALA A 188 -5.07 14.11 -7.44
N THR A 189 -3.79 14.27 -7.76
CA THR A 189 -2.89 13.14 -8.06
C THR A 189 -2.73 12.21 -6.85
N ARG A 190 -2.53 12.78 -5.66
CA ARG A 190 -2.48 12.03 -4.41
C ARG A 190 -3.77 11.28 -4.16
N GLU A 191 -4.92 11.91 -4.35
CA GLU A 191 -6.23 11.27 -4.17
C GLU A 191 -6.43 10.08 -5.12
N LEU A 192 -6.03 10.22 -6.39
CA LEU A 192 -6.10 9.14 -7.37
C LEU A 192 -5.23 7.95 -6.96
N LEU A 193 -3.96 8.19 -6.61
CA LEU A 193 -3.05 7.13 -6.19
C LEU A 193 -3.42 6.58 -4.81
N ASP A 194 -4.02 7.39 -3.94
CA ASP A 194 -4.49 6.96 -2.63
C ASP A 194 -5.58 5.89 -2.75
N GLN A 195 -6.34 5.86 -3.84
CA GLN A 195 -7.33 4.80 -4.06
C GLN A 195 -6.70 3.46 -4.44
N TRP A 196 -5.47 3.42 -4.93
CA TRP A 196 -4.87 2.19 -5.45
C TRP A 196 -4.43 1.25 -4.32
N ALA A 197 -4.82 -0.02 -4.43
CA ALA A 197 -4.43 -1.07 -3.50
C ALA A 197 -2.98 -1.54 -3.70
N GLY A 198 -2.52 -2.42 -2.81
CA GLY A 198 -1.18 -3.01 -2.85
C GLY A 198 -0.05 -2.07 -2.43
N ARG A 199 1.16 -2.63 -2.34
CA ARG A 199 2.38 -1.89 -2.04
C ARG A 199 2.66 -0.80 -3.08
N SER A 200 2.47 -1.13 -4.35
CA SER A 200 2.85 -0.24 -5.44
C SER A 200 2.00 1.02 -5.52
N GLY A 201 0.69 0.95 -5.22
CA GLY A 201 -0.14 2.14 -5.06
C GLY A 201 0.38 3.07 -3.95
N ARG A 202 0.79 2.50 -2.81
CA ARG A 202 1.41 3.28 -1.71
C ARG A 202 2.75 3.87 -2.12
N ALA A 203 3.56 3.13 -2.84
CA ALA A 203 4.90 3.58 -3.22
C ALA A 203 4.81 4.77 -4.18
N LEU A 204 3.91 4.69 -5.17
CA LEU A 204 3.63 5.78 -6.09
C LEU A 204 3.01 6.99 -5.37
N PHE A 205 2.06 6.75 -4.45
CA PHE A 205 1.50 7.82 -3.61
C PHE A 205 2.60 8.56 -2.83
N SER A 206 3.55 7.82 -2.23
CA SER A 206 4.66 8.41 -1.47
C SER A 206 5.64 9.22 -2.32
N LEU A 207 5.73 8.95 -3.62
CA LEU A 207 6.47 9.81 -4.56
C LEU A 207 5.76 11.14 -4.79
N MET A 208 4.45 11.24 -4.62
CA MET A 208 3.73 12.51 -4.85
C MET A 208 3.95 13.45 -3.66
N ARG A 209 5.13 14.07 -3.61
CA ARG A 209 5.52 15.07 -2.59
C ARG A 209 5.68 16.44 -3.21
N GLU A 210 5.52 17.44 -2.36
CA GLU A 210 5.71 18.85 -2.70
C GLU A 210 7.21 19.13 -2.82
N ASP A 211 7.96 18.81 -1.76
CA ASP A 211 9.40 18.95 -1.72
C ASP A 211 10.11 17.65 -2.08
N TRP A 212 10.94 17.69 -3.12
CA TRP A 212 11.78 16.58 -3.54
C TRP A 212 13.20 16.69 -2.98
N ALA A 213 13.43 16.01 -1.86
CA ALA A 213 14.77 15.85 -1.29
C ALA A 213 15.30 14.44 -1.57
N CYS A 214 16.60 14.34 -1.84
CA CYS A 214 17.26 13.04 -1.93
C CYS A 214 17.28 12.40 -0.54
N THR A 215 16.51 11.33 -0.33
CA THR A 215 16.45 10.61 0.95
C THR A 215 17.50 9.50 1.07
N TYR A 216 18.20 9.19 -0.02
CA TYR A 216 19.23 8.17 -0.06
C TYR A 216 20.58 8.75 0.36
N GLY A 217 21.22 8.13 1.35
CA GLY A 217 22.46 8.64 1.94
C GLY A 217 23.66 8.69 0.97
N GLY A 218 23.65 7.89 -0.10
CA GLY A 218 24.68 7.89 -1.14
C GLY A 218 24.51 8.98 -2.22
N GLY A 219 23.50 9.84 -2.10
CA GLY A 219 23.20 10.87 -3.09
C GLY A 219 22.25 10.41 -4.20
N CYS A 220 21.74 11.34 -4.99
CA CYS A 220 20.79 11.07 -6.06
C CYS A 220 21.29 11.71 -7.35
N ARG A 221 20.86 11.14 -8.48
CA ARG A 221 21.06 11.77 -9.79
C ARG A 221 19.87 12.65 -10.13
N ASP A 222 20.16 13.78 -10.78
CA ASP A 222 19.15 14.74 -11.23
C ASP A 222 18.62 14.42 -12.63
N GLU A 223 19.24 13.47 -13.35
CA GLU A 223 18.81 13.05 -14.68
C GLU A 223 18.51 11.53 -14.74
N PRO A 224 17.46 11.11 -15.48
CA PRO A 224 17.00 9.72 -15.49
C PRO A 224 17.92 8.76 -16.26
N GLU A 225 18.79 9.24 -17.15
CA GLU A 225 19.61 8.37 -18.04
C GLU A 225 21.11 8.55 -17.85
N THR A 226 21.55 9.34 -16.87
CA THR A 226 22.97 9.51 -16.57
C THR A 226 23.53 8.31 -15.81
N ALA A 227 24.71 7.86 -16.24
CA ALA A 227 25.53 6.90 -15.52
C ALA A 227 26.19 7.58 -14.30
N PRO A 228 26.39 6.87 -13.18
CA PRO A 228 26.12 5.45 -12.98
C PRO A 228 24.66 5.15 -12.57
N PHE A 229 24.11 4.02 -13.05
CA PHE A 229 22.78 3.51 -12.65
C PHE A 229 22.71 3.06 -11.18
N SER A 230 23.81 3.19 -10.43
CA SER A 230 23.90 2.85 -9.02
C SER A 230 23.24 3.86 -8.09
N LEU A 231 22.86 5.04 -8.58
CA LEU A 231 22.21 6.10 -7.80
C LEU A 231 20.74 6.26 -8.18
N PRO A 232 19.85 6.52 -7.21
CA PRO A 232 18.46 6.78 -7.48
C PRO A 232 18.24 8.12 -8.17
N TYR A 233 17.32 8.14 -9.13
CA TYR A 233 16.84 9.37 -9.76
C TYR A 233 15.93 10.13 -8.81
N LYS A 234 16.20 11.42 -8.63
CA LYS A 234 15.39 12.36 -7.85
C LYS A 234 14.74 13.36 -8.83
N PRO A 235 13.46 13.13 -9.20
CA PRO A 235 12.67 14.10 -9.95
C PRO A 235 12.66 15.50 -9.34
N ASP A 236 12.66 16.53 -10.20
CA ASP A 236 12.56 17.93 -9.76
C ASP A 236 11.23 18.25 -9.06
N ASN A 237 10.16 17.56 -9.47
CA ASN A 237 8.81 17.73 -8.95
C ASN A 237 7.94 16.51 -9.30
N TYR A 238 6.71 16.50 -8.76
CA TYR A 238 5.78 15.38 -8.99
C TYR A 238 5.41 15.17 -10.47
N LYS A 239 5.41 16.21 -11.31
CA LYS A 239 5.09 16.09 -12.74
C LYS A 239 6.18 15.32 -13.47
N ARG A 240 7.45 15.60 -13.16
CA ARG A 240 8.61 14.83 -13.65
C ARG A 240 8.60 13.38 -13.16
N ALA A 241 8.16 13.16 -11.91
CA ALA A 241 7.99 11.80 -11.39
C ALA A 241 6.91 11.02 -12.17
N ILE A 242 5.75 11.64 -12.41
CA ILE A 242 4.67 11.06 -13.24
C ILE A 242 5.19 10.71 -14.63
N ASP A 243 5.88 11.65 -15.29
CA ASP A 243 6.46 11.41 -16.62
C ASP A 243 7.36 10.18 -16.63
N GLU A 244 8.24 10.07 -15.64
CA GLU A 244 9.18 8.96 -15.55
C GLU A 244 8.49 7.63 -15.24
N ILE A 245 7.52 7.62 -14.32
CA ILE A 245 6.72 6.43 -13.99
C ILE A 245 6.02 5.91 -15.24
N PHE A 246 5.34 6.78 -16.00
CA PHE A 246 4.63 6.37 -17.21
C PHE A 246 5.56 6.02 -18.37
N ARG A 247 6.75 6.61 -18.44
CA ARG A 247 7.81 6.18 -19.36
C ARG A 247 8.19 4.73 -19.06
N LEU A 248 8.47 4.40 -17.79
CA LEU A 248 8.83 3.05 -17.33
C LEU A 248 7.71 2.04 -17.56
N PHE A 249 6.44 2.42 -17.33
CA PHE A 249 5.29 1.57 -17.70
C PHE A 249 5.20 1.34 -19.20
N SER A 250 5.41 2.37 -20.02
CA SER A 250 5.32 2.27 -21.48
C SER A 250 6.37 1.31 -22.06
N ILE A 251 7.58 1.29 -21.50
CA ILE A 251 8.64 0.35 -21.90
C ILE A 251 8.64 -0.96 -21.10
N SER A 252 7.62 -1.15 -20.26
CA SER A 252 7.46 -2.31 -19.36
C SER A 252 8.69 -2.64 -18.50
N LYS A 253 9.45 -1.62 -18.08
CA LYS A 253 10.69 -1.79 -17.32
C LYS A 253 10.41 -1.80 -15.82
N PRO A 254 10.74 -2.88 -15.08
CA PRO A 254 10.66 -2.88 -13.62
C PRO A 254 11.58 -1.81 -13.02
N PHE A 255 11.13 -1.20 -11.93
CA PHE A 255 11.88 -0.18 -11.22
C PHE A 255 11.65 -0.24 -9.71
N VAL A 256 12.47 0.47 -8.97
CA VAL A 256 12.51 0.49 -7.52
C VAL A 256 12.14 1.88 -7.04
N ILE A 257 11.39 1.94 -5.94
CA ILE A 257 11.17 3.17 -5.18
C ILE A 257 11.82 3.02 -3.80
N THR A 258 12.52 4.05 -3.35
CA THR A 258 13.21 4.08 -2.05
C THR A 258 12.85 5.33 -1.26
N PHE A 259 12.80 5.22 0.07
CA PHE A 259 12.40 6.33 0.95
C PHE A 259 13.41 6.62 2.07
N GLY A 260 14.66 6.20 1.89
CA GLY A 260 15.70 6.32 2.89
C GLY A 260 16.97 5.58 2.52
N HIS A 261 17.79 5.31 3.54
CA HIS A 261 18.98 4.50 3.39
C HIS A 261 18.60 3.02 3.24
N VAL A 262 18.87 2.46 2.06
CA VAL A 262 18.60 1.06 1.72
C VAL A 262 19.84 0.43 1.09
N VAL A 263 19.88 -0.89 1.00
CA VAL A 263 20.94 -1.56 0.23
C VAL A 263 20.72 -1.27 -1.26
N PRO A 264 21.72 -0.74 -1.98
CA PRO A 264 21.60 -0.51 -3.41
C PRO A 264 21.46 -1.84 -4.17
N ALA A 265 20.63 -1.87 -5.19
CA ALA A 265 20.49 -2.97 -6.15
C ALA A 265 20.86 -2.43 -7.53
N SER A 266 22.14 -2.59 -7.80
CA SER A 266 22.91 -2.04 -8.91
C SER A 266 22.37 -2.32 -10.32
N THR A 267 21.36 -3.16 -10.48
CA THR A 267 20.84 -3.63 -11.77
C THR A 267 19.46 -3.08 -12.14
N MET A 268 18.77 -2.40 -11.22
CA MET A 268 17.43 -1.86 -11.49
C MET A 268 17.44 -0.35 -11.75
N TYR A 269 16.33 0.19 -12.25
CA TYR A 269 16.09 1.64 -12.27
C TYR A 269 15.46 2.07 -10.93
N TRP A 270 15.83 3.22 -10.38
CA TRP A 270 15.46 3.63 -9.02
C TRP A 270 14.95 5.06 -9.00
N ILE A 271 13.88 5.30 -8.26
CA ILE A 271 13.32 6.63 -7.97
C ILE A 271 13.34 6.84 -6.45
N CYS A 272 13.76 8.03 -6.00
CA CYS A 272 13.87 8.40 -4.58
C CYS A 272 13.12 9.69 -4.29
#